data_AF-A0A7C5XFP8-F1
#
_entry.id   AF-A0A7C5XFP8-F1
#
_cell.length_a   1.000
_cell.length_b   1.000
_cell.length_c   1.000
_cell.angle_alpha   90.00
_cell.angle_beta   90.00
_cell.angle_gamma   90.00
#
_symmetry.space_group_name_H-M   'P 1'
#
loop_
_entity.id
_entity.type
_entity.pdbx_description
1 polymer ?
#
loop_
_entity_poly.entity_id
_entity_poly.type
_entity_poly.pdbx_seq_one_letter_code
_entity_poly.pdbx_strand_id
1 'polypeptide(L)'
;MHLIECIAVGGFKINGPSTKDKGPMSQGNNLGTRDKASLPQPTQAGRIETCTELIRQVTKCLENNNKQCTMRLIGEMIRLGCHNGRLVGGEIANHVRDAFHELWLISDNKTRCEILSLLKNLGISRRWLGDASGSGGKIGNWLKKCGIEIERRATKSKIIEEIEDLMRELGWSKEIMCKEVLRLIGIKVDEIEEYGINVCDWITDINEAYFVGLVMSDIADRVVRGKKREYVKVSLHTTDGVSAVLFLMILLHFSQIGNVGISFNWSDTPERRGVKDIVAVEFYVYVRREKWRWLNIEEIIKYIKTLDPEDIVRVIAGEVDGDGEVYFHSANSEPRIKISACKKCTKRIFLDIIQEALLKLGIMSRIYELESAAELEVYGEDAIKLLRLLALHLHHPVKRIRAMLMLMHHDGKIDHNTFKELYESEYYELKRGRALDALARAAPQTHTHREQSTNTRKKDIKNQEK
;
A
#
# COMPACT_ATOMS: atom_id res chain seq x y z
N MET A 1 43.97 17.82 1.52
CA MET A 1 45.37 17.64 1.99
C MET A 1 45.27 17.21 3.44
N HIS A 2 45.67 16.04 3.93
CA HIS A 2 46.33 14.80 3.49
C HIS A 2 45.74 13.74 4.47
N LEU A 3 45.12 12.62 4.05
CA LEU A 3 45.73 11.33 3.69
C LEU A 3 46.88 10.86 4.61
N ILE A 4 46.62 9.81 5.40
CA ILE A 4 47.45 8.60 5.71
C ILE A 4 46.43 7.51 6.16
N GLU A 5 46.11 6.44 5.41
CA GLU A 5 46.82 5.14 5.21
C GLU A 5 47.03 4.34 6.52
N CYS A 6 46.95 3.01 6.67
CA CYS A 6 46.55 1.87 5.84
C CYS A 6 46.50 0.61 6.76
N ILE A 7 45.52 -0.27 6.51
CA ILE A 7 45.60 -1.76 6.43
C ILE A 7 45.94 -2.62 7.68
N ALA A 8 44.99 -3.52 8.03
CA ALA A 8 45.21 -4.95 8.32
C ALA A 8 43.92 -5.73 7.94
N VAL A 9 43.82 -6.28 6.72
CA VAL A 9 43.93 -7.71 6.37
C VAL A 9 43.30 -8.67 7.38
N GLY A 10 42.09 -9.15 7.07
CA GLY A 10 41.42 -10.27 7.72
C GLY A 10 40.31 -10.81 6.83
N GLY A 11 40.67 -11.68 5.89
CA GLY A 11 39.74 -12.27 4.93
C GLY A 11 38.75 -13.23 5.60
N PHE A 12 37.45 -12.99 5.40
CA PHE A 12 36.43 -14.00 5.65
C PHE A 12 36.13 -14.77 4.36
N LYS A 13 36.57 -16.03 4.35
CA LYS A 13 36.19 -17.05 3.36
C LYS A 13 34.68 -17.29 3.43
N ILE A 14 34.01 -17.10 2.29
CA ILE A 14 32.66 -17.62 2.06
C ILE A 14 32.81 -19.13 1.85
N ASN A 15 32.57 -19.92 2.89
CA ASN A 15 32.36 -21.36 2.73
C ASN A 15 30.95 -21.57 2.15
N GLY A 16 30.89 -22.12 0.94
CA GLY A 16 29.65 -22.43 0.25
C GLY A 16 28.83 -23.54 0.95
N PRO A 17 27.55 -23.73 0.56
CA PRO A 17 26.72 -24.79 1.10
C PRO A 17 27.23 -26.18 0.68
N SER A 18 27.18 -27.12 1.63
CA SER A 18 27.50 -28.55 1.48
C SER A 18 26.68 -29.24 0.38
N THR A 19 27.34 -30.02 -0.46
CA THR A 19 26.80 -30.79 -1.61
C THR A 19 26.39 -32.23 -1.25
N LYS A 20 25.96 -32.48 -0.02
CA LYS A 20 25.42 -33.79 0.38
C LYS A 20 24.05 -33.60 1.02
N ASP A 21 23.11 -34.43 0.56
CA ASP A 21 21.71 -34.52 0.95
C ASP A 21 20.74 -33.61 0.17
N LYS A 22 20.47 -34.02 -1.09
CA LYS A 22 19.13 -34.01 -1.72
C LYS A 22 19.19 -34.76 -3.05
N GLY A 23 18.60 -35.95 -3.08
CA GLY A 23 18.43 -36.76 -4.30
C GLY A 23 17.49 -36.07 -5.31
N PRO A 24 17.49 -36.53 -6.58
CA PRO A 24 16.71 -35.90 -7.63
C PRO A 24 15.23 -36.20 -7.44
N MET A 25 14.42 -35.16 -7.17
CA MET A 25 12.98 -35.24 -7.34
C MET A 25 12.66 -35.08 -8.83
N SER A 26 12.20 -36.18 -9.43
CA SER A 26 11.63 -36.22 -10.78
C SER A 26 10.45 -35.26 -10.89
N GLN A 27 10.53 -34.26 -11.76
CA GLN A 27 9.33 -33.59 -12.25
C GLN A 27 8.65 -34.52 -13.26
N GLY A 28 7.53 -35.11 -12.83
CA GLY A 28 6.63 -35.84 -13.71
C GLY A 28 6.07 -34.92 -14.80
N ASN A 29 6.23 -35.36 -16.03
CA ASN A 29 5.75 -34.71 -17.24
C ASN A 29 4.21 -34.58 -17.20
N ASN A 30 3.69 -33.36 -17.06
CA ASN A 30 2.31 -33.02 -17.41
C ASN A 30 2.32 -31.65 -18.12
N LEU A 31 2.80 -31.64 -19.36
CA LEU A 31 2.58 -30.56 -20.31
C LEU A 31 1.85 -31.14 -21.51
N GLY A 32 0.53 -30.92 -21.54
CA GLY A 32 -0.29 -31.15 -22.70
C GLY A 32 0.28 -30.40 -23.91
N THR A 33 0.39 -31.12 -25.00
CA THR A 33 0.81 -30.70 -26.34
C THR A 33 0.24 -29.34 -26.74
N ARG A 34 1.11 -28.33 -26.82
CA ARG A 34 0.90 -27.13 -27.64
C ARG A 34 1.90 -27.17 -28.79
N ASP A 35 1.49 -27.80 -29.88
CA ASP A 35 2.20 -27.78 -31.14
C ASP A 35 2.10 -26.39 -31.78
N LYS A 36 3.19 -25.63 -31.68
CA LYS A 36 3.72 -24.74 -32.73
C LYS A 36 5.19 -24.47 -32.39
N ALA A 37 6.07 -25.26 -33.01
CA ALA A 37 7.51 -25.13 -32.89
C ALA A 37 7.94 -23.68 -33.20
N SER A 38 8.34 -22.96 -32.16
CA SER A 38 9.07 -21.69 -32.30
C SER A 38 10.53 -22.04 -32.53
N LEU A 39 11.17 -21.42 -33.53
CA LEU A 39 12.60 -21.60 -33.80
C LEU A 39 13.42 -21.41 -32.50
N PRO A 40 14.48 -22.21 -32.27
CA PRO A 40 15.29 -22.09 -31.07
C PRO A 40 15.86 -20.68 -30.96
N GLN A 41 15.53 -19.99 -29.87
CA GLN A 41 16.10 -18.68 -29.59
C GLN A 41 17.59 -18.82 -29.24
N PRO A 42 18.45 -17.89 -29.70
CA PRO A 42 19.88 -17.95 -29.38
C PRO A 42 20.10 -17.88 -27.86
N THR A 43 21.09 -18.62 -27.38
CA THR A 43 21.59 -18.50 -26.00
C THR A 43 22.07 -17.08 -25.73
N GLN A 44 22.11 -16.66 -24.46
CA GLN A 44 22.56 -15.31 -24.10
C GLN A 44 23.95 -14.98 -24.65
N ALA A 45 24.88 -15.94 -24.61
CA ALA A 45 26.22 -15.80 -25.19
C ALA A 45 26.19 -15.65 -26.71
N GLY A 46 25.42 -16.49 -27.42
CA GLY A 46 25.29 -16.37 -28.89
C GLY A 46 24.61 -15.07 -29.33
N ARG A 47 23.68 -14.53 -28.51
CA ARG A 47 23.06 -13.24 -28.76
C ARG A 47 24.05 -12.09 -28.60
N ILE A 48 24.90 -12.13 -27.57
CA ILE A 48 25.95 -11.13 -27.34
C ILE A 48 26.92 -11.08 -28.54
N GLU A 49 27.42 -12.23 -28.99
CA GLU A 49 28.32 -12.32 -30.14
C GLU A 49 27.68 -11.74 -31.41
N THR A 50 26.43 -12.11 -31.68
CA THR A 50 25.67 -11.60 -32.84
C THR A 50 25.49 -10.07 -32.76
N CYS A 51 25.13 -9.54 -31.58
CA CYS A 51 24.97 -8.11 -31.40
C CYS A 51 26.29 -7.34 -31.57
N THR A 52 27.41 -7.89 -31.09
CA THR A 52 28.74 -7.29 -31.23
C THR A 52 29.16 -7.20 -32.70
N GLU A 53 28.95 -8.25 -33.50
CA GLU A 53 29.29 -8.20 -34.92
C GLU A 53 28.39 -7.22 -35.69
N LEU A 54 27.09 -7.16 -35.37
CA LEU A 54 26.19 -6.16 -35.95
C LEU A 54 26.59 -4.73 -35.59
N ILE A 55 27.09 -4.48 -34.36
CA ILE A 55 27.64 -3.19 -33.97
C ILE A 55 28.86 -2.86 -34.84
N ARG A 56 29.78 -3.80 -35.04
CA ARG A 56 30.95 -3.57 -35.90
C ARG A 56 30.55 -3.21 -37.34
N GLN A 57 29.51 -3.85 -37.87
CA GLN A 57 28.98 -3.56 -39.20
C GLN A 57 28.27 -2.19 -39.26
N VAL A 58 27.51 -1.82 -38.22
CA VAL A 58 26.79 -0.54 -38.19
C VAL A 58 27.77 0.63 -38.12
N THR A 59 28.85 0.50 -37.35
CA THR A 59 29.93 1.50 -37.27
C THR A 59 30.56 1.75 -38.64
N LYS A 60 30.89 0.69 -39.39
CA LYS A 60 31.42 0.85 -40.76
C LYS A 60 30.45 1.56 -41.69
N CYS A 61 29.14 1.29 -41.56
CA CYS A 61 28.15 1.97 -42.39
C CYS A 61 27.98 3.44 -42.02
N LEU A 62 28.12 3.79 -40.73
CA LEU A 62 28.15 5.17 -40.26
C LEU A 62 29.40 5.91 -40.76
N GLU A 63 30.60 5.31 -40.67
CA GLU A 63 31.86 5.87 -41.20
C GLU A 63 31.78 6.17 -42.70
N ASN A 64 31.09 5.32 -43.46
CA ASN A 64 30.87 5.51 -44.90
C ASN A 64 29.63 6.36 -45.24
N ASN A 65 28.99 6.99 -44.25
CA ASN A 65 27.78 7.80 -44.39
C ASN A 65 26.62 7.06 -45.13
N ASN A 66 26.58 5.74 -45.04
CA ASN A 66 25.60 4.88 -45.71
C ASN A 66 24.35 4.72 -44.83
N LYS A 67 23.46 5.71 -44.90
CA LYS A 67 22.22 5.78 -44.10
C LYS A 67 21.32 4.55 -44.26
N GLN A 68 21.21 4.01 -45.48
CA GLN A 68 20.36 2.85 -45.75
C GLN A 68 20.93 1.57 -45.12
N CYS A 69 22.24 1.38 -45.19
CA CYS A 69 22.90 0.28 -44.48
C CYS A 69 22.70 0.40 -42.97
N THR A 70 22.95 1.57 -42.40
CA THR A 70 22.81 1.83 -40.97
C THR A 70 21.38 1.58 -40.48
N MET A 71 20.38 2.07 -41.22
CA MET A 71 18.96 1.86 -40.88
C MET A 71 18.59 0.37 -40.89
N ARG A 72 19.06 -0.40 -41.88
CA ARG A 72 18.82 -1.85 -41.96
C ARG A 72 19.43 -2.58 -40.76
N LEU A 73 20.69 -2.31 -40.45
CA LEU A 73 21.41 -2.96 -39.35
C LEU A 73 20.82 -2.59 -37.98
N ILE A 74 20.38 -1.34 -37.78
CA ILE A 74 19.63 -0.97 -36.57
C ILE A 74 18.35 -1.78 -36.47
N GLY A 75 17.58 -1.90 -37.56
CA GLY A 75 16.38 -2.74 -37.58
C GLY A 75 16.65 -4.19 -37.16
N GLU A 76 17.75 -4.78 -37.64
CA GLU A 76 18.18 -6.14 -37.27
C GLU A 76 18.61 -6.24 -35.79
N MET A 77 19.40 -5.30 -35.30
CA MET A 77 19.80 -5.21 -33.89
C MET A 77 18.58 -5.06 -32.97
N ILE A 78 17.56 -4.30 -33.38
CA ILE A 78 16.31 -4.18 -32.62
C ILE A 78 15.56 -5.52 -32.59
N ARG A 79 15.40 -6.22 -33.72
CA ARG A 79 14.73 -7.53 -33.81
C ARG A 79 15.39 -8.58 -32.91
N LEU A 80 16.72 -8.55 -32.81
CA LEU A 80 17.50 -9.48 -31.99
C LEU A 80 17.55 -9.09 -30.50
N GLY A 81 16.97 -7.95 -30.13
CA GLY A 81 16.93 -7.48 -28.74
C GLY A 81 18.22 -6.84 -28.25
N CYS A 82 19.15 -6.47 -29.14
CA CYS A 82 20.45 -5.86 -28.79
C CYS A 82 20.30 -4.51 -28.07
N HIS A 83 19.16 -3.84 -28.20
CA HIS A 83 18.84 -2.59 -27.50
C HIS A 83 18.41 -2.78 -26.03
N ASN A 84 18.20 -4.03 -25.58
CA ASN A 84 17.71 -4.33 -24.25
C ASN A 84 18.88 -4.75 -23.34
N GLY A 85 19.32 -3.83 -22.48
CA GLY A 85 20.44 -4.06 -21.57
C GLY A 85 20.24 -5.23 -20.59
N ARG A 86 19.00 -5.68 -20.34
CA ARG A 86 18.74 -6.90 -19.54
C ARG A 86 19.13 -8.18 -20.27
N LEU A 87 19.12 -8.18 -21.60
CA LEU A 87 19.40 -9.35 -22.43
C LEU A 87 20.87 -9.44 -22.83
N VAL A 88 21.53 -8.30 -23.07
CA VAL A 88 22.87 -8.24 -23.67
C VAL A 88 23.88 -7.38 -22.89
N GLY A 89 23.48 -6.80 -21.76
CA GLY A 89 24.32 -5.88 -20.99
C GLY A 89 24.21 -4.42 -21.45
N GLY A 90 24.55 -3.50 -20.55
CA GLY A 90 24.40 -2.06 -20.77
C GLY A 90 25.28 -1.51 -21.88
N GLU A 91 26.50 -2.05 -22.04
CA GLU A 91 27.45 -1.59 -23.05
C GLU A 91 26.94 -1.82 -24.48
N ILE A 92 26.51 -3.04 -24.81
CA ILE A 92 25.96 -3.37 -26.13
C ILE A 92 24.70 -2.56 -26.40
N ALA A 93 23.80 -2.47 -25.42
CA ALA A 93 22.57 -1.69 -25.56
C ALA A 93 22.82 -0.20 -25.79
N ASN A 94 23.87 0.36 -25.17
CA ASN A 94 24.28 1.74 -25.39
C ASN A 94 24.85 1.95 -26.80
N HIS A 95 25.68 1.04 -27.31
CA HIS A 95 26.19 1.14 -28.68
C HIS A 95 25.07 1.14 -29.74
N VAL A 96 24.03 0.33 -29.56
CA VAL A 96 22.84 0.35 -30.45
C VAL A 96 22.12 1.70 -30.38
N ARG A 97 22.04 2.29 -29.17
CA ARG A 97 21.45 3.61 -28.96
C ARG A 97 22.28 4.70 -29.63
N ASP A 98 23.61 4.63 -29.52
CA ASP A 98 24.53 5.63 -30.06
C ASP A 98 24.57 5.56 -31.59
N ALA A 99 24.57 4.36 -32.18
CA ALA A 99 24.43 4.16 -33.62
C ALA A 99 23.12 4.75 -34.17
N PHE A 100 22.01 4.60 -33.43
CA PHE A 100 20.75 5.26 -33.77
C PHE A 100 20.83 6.79 -33.64
N HIS A 101 21.49 7.28 -32.59
CA HIS A 101 21.67 8.72 -32.38
C HIS A 101 22.44 9.36 -33.54
N GLU A 102 23.54 8.75 -33.96
CA GLU A 102 24.34 9.22 -35.08
C GLU A 102 23.55 9.21 -36.39
N LEU A 103 22.85 8.10 -36.69
CA LEU A 103 21.94 8.03 -37.85
C LEU A 103 20.89 9.14 -37.80
N TRP A 104 20.32 9.39 -36.62
CA TRP A 104 19.30 10.41 -36.41
C TRP A 104 19.81 11.82 -36.71
N LEU A 105 21.04 12.14 -36.30
CA LEU A 105 21.66 13.45 -36.52
C LEU A 105 21.93 13.73 -38.00
N ILE A 106 22.47 12.74 -38.73
CA ILE A 106 22.83 12.90 -40.15
C ILE A 106 21.63 12.80 -41.10
N SER A 107 20.47 12.35 -40.62
CA SER A 107 19.27 12.11 -41.42
C SER A 107 18.43 13.37 -41.67
N ASP A 108 17.85 13.46 -42.86
CA ASP A 108 16.89 14.50 -43.21
C ASP A 108 15.49 14.20 -42.63
N ASN A 109 14.53 15.10 -42.86
CA ASN A 109 13.18 14.94 -42.31
C ASN A 109 12.47 13.68 -42.84
N LYS A 110 12.68 13.32 -44.11
CA LYS A 110 12.03 12.16 -44.73
C LYS A 110 12.59 10.87 -44.15
N THR A 111 13.91 10.74 -44.12
CA THR A 111 14.61 9.57 -43.56
C THR A 111 14.28 9.38 -42.08
N ARG A 112 14.17 10.46 -41.29
CA ARG A 112 13.71 10.37 -39.89
C ARG A 112 12.32 9.75 -39.75
N CYS A 113 11.37 10.09 -40.63
CA CYS A 113 10.04 9.47 -40.61
C CYS A 113 10.08 7.99 -41.01
N GLU A 114 10.91 7.61 -41.98
CA GLU A 114 11.09 6.21 -42.39
C GLU A 114 11.67 5.36 -41.23
N ILE A 115 12.70 5.88 -40.54
CA ILE A 115 13.29 5.23 -39.37
C ILE A 115 12.26 5.05 -38.26
N LEU A 116 11.47 6.09 -37.94
CA LEU A 116 10.44 6.00 -36.90
C LEU A 116 9.35 4.98 -37.25
N SER A 117 8.97 4.88 -38.52
CA SER A 117 7.99 3.90 -38.99
C SER A 117 8.51 2.48 -38.84
N LEU A 118 9.77 2.24 -39.24
CA LEU A 118 10.45 0.96 -39.05
C LEU A 118 10.46 0.56 -37.56
N LEU A 119 10.90 1.47 -36.68
CA LEU A 119 11.04 1.16 -35.26
C LEU A 119 9.69 0.99 -34.54
N LYS A 120 8.65 1.71 -34.96
CA LYS A 120 7.28 1.45 -34.50
C LYS A 120 6.89 0.00 -34.78
N ASN A 121 7.09 -0.47 -36.02
CA ASN A 121 6.72 -1.83 -36.42
C ASN A 121 7.53 -2.91 -35.69
N LEU A 122 8.68 -2.54 -35.11
CA LEU A 122 9.49 -3.41 -34.27
C LEU A 122 9.16 -3.29 -32.77
N GLY A 123 8.09 -2.58 -32.40
CA GLY A 123 7.61 -2.50 -31.01
C GLY A 123 8.45 -1.60 -30.10
N ILE A 124 9.26 -0.69 -30.65
CA ILE A 124 10.08 0.20 -29.84
C ILE A 124 9.23 1.25 -29.12
N SER A 125 9.50 1.41 -27.82
CA SER A 125 8.77 2.38 -27.00
C SER A 125 9.10 3.83 -27.37
N ARG A 126 8.10 4.70 -27.23
CA ARG A 126 8.27 6.16 -27.39
C ARG A 126 9.38 6.74 -26.50
N ARG A 127 9.57 6.18 -25.30
CA ARG A 127 10.63 6.63 -24.37
C ARG A 127 12.01 6.33 -24.94
N TRP A 128 12.23 5.08 -25.40
CA TRP A 128 13.49 4.69 -26.02
C TRP A 128 13.83 5.59 -27.21
N LEU A 129 12.86 5.89 -28.08
CA LEU A 129 13.07 6.82 -29.21
C LEU A 129 13.47 8.23 -28.73
N GLY A 130 12.84 8.73 -27.66
CA GLY A 130 13.16 10.05 -27.10
C GLY A 130 14.58 10.09 -26.53
N ASP A 131 14.96 9.06 -25.78
CA ASP A 131 16.28 8.95 -25.15
C ASP A 131 17.37 8.76 -26.22
N ALA A 132 17.15 7.84 -27.17
CA ALA A 132 18.12 7.51 -28.23
C ALA A 132 18.33 8.64 -29.24
N SER A 133 17.28 9.39 -29.59
CA SER A 133 17.41 10.52 -30.53
C SER A 133 17.93 11.81 -29.87
N GLY A 134 18.10 11.83 -28.54
CA GLY A 134 18.37 13.06 -27.78
C GLY A 134 17.20 14.07 -27.81
N SER A 135 16.05 13.71 -28.38
CA SER A 135 14.89 14.59 -28.49
C SER A 135 14.02 14.60 -27.23
N GLY A 136 14.23 13.64 -26.31
CA GLY A 136 13.48 13.50 -25.07
C GLY A 136 11.97 13.61 -25.29
N GLY A 137 11.30 14.51 -24.55
CA GLY A 137 9.86 14.77 -24.69
C GLY A 137 9.41 15.28 -26.07
N LYS A 138 10.32 15.84 -26.89
CA LYS A 138 10.01 16.40 -28.22
C LYS A 138 9.80 15.34 -29.30
N ILE A 139 10.14 14.06 -29.04
CA ILE A 139 9.89 12.95 -29.98
C ILE A 139 8.40 12.85 -30.38
N GLY A 140 7.49 13.30 -29.51
CA GLY A 140 6.07 13.36 -29.81
C GLY A 140 5.72 14.25 -31.01
N ASN A 141 6.45 15.34 -31.21
CA ASN A 141 6.22 16.24 -32.34
C ASN A 141 6.67 15.59 -33.65
N TRP A 142 7.77 14.83 -33.62
CA TRP A 142 8.23 14.04 -34.76
C TRP A 142 7.24 12.93 -35.11
N LEU A 143 6.77 12.16 -34.13
CA LEU A 143 5.76 11.13 -34.34
C LEU A 143 4.49 11.73 -34.98
N LYS A 144 4.01 12.87 -34.48
CA LYS A 144 2.89 13.60 -35.09
C LYS A 144 3.19 14.06 -36.52
N LYS A 145 4.35 14.68 -36.74
CA LYS A 145 4.78 15.17 -38.08
C LYS A 145 4.85 14.03 -39.10
N CYS A 146 5.25 12.84 -38.66
CA CYS A 146 5.35 11.66 -39.51
C CYS A 146 4.05 10.84 -39.60
N GLY A 147 2.96 11.25 -38.93
CA GLY A 147 1.70 10.49 -38.91
C GLY A 147 1.78 9.15 -38.17
N ILE A 148 2.70 9.02 -37.21
CA ILE A 148 3.00 7.77 -36.51
C ILE A 148 2.36 7.80 -35.12
N GLU A 149 1.43 6.88 -34.89
CA GLU A 149 0.90 6.59 -33.57
C GLU A 149 1.60 5.35 -32.98
N ILE A 150 2.22 5.53 -31.81
CA ILE A 150 2.81 4.46 -30.99
C ILE A 150 1.94 4.33 -29.76
N GLU A 151 1.45 3.12 -29.49
CA GLU A 151 0.66 2.82 -28.29
C GLU A 151 1.44 3.25 -27.04
N ARG A 152 0.75 3.99 -26.18
CA ARG A 152 1.31 4.29 -24.85
C ARG A 152 1.38 2.97 -24.10
N ARG A 153 2.47 2.75 -23.36
CA ARG A 153 2.56 1.66 -22.37
C ARG A 153 1.30 1.69 -21.53
N ALA A 154 0.69 0.51 -21.29
CA ALA A 154 -0.47 0.38 -20.41
C ALA A 154 -0.23 1.20 -19.14
N THR A 155 -1.19 2.07 -18.81
CA THR A 155 -1.09 2.88 -17.60
C THR A 155 -1.10 1.94 -16.40
N LYS A 156 -0.44 2.34 -15.31
CA LYS A 156 -0.50 1.56 -14.06
C LYS A 156 -1.95 1.26 -13.66
N SER A 157 -2.86 2.21 -13.86
CA SER A 157 -4.30 2.01 -13.62
C SER A 157 -4.87 0.87 -14.46
N LYS A 158 -4.57 0.81 -15.76
CA LYS A 158 -5.07 -0.24 -16.65
C LYS A 158 -4.51 -1.61 -16.29
N ILE A 159 -3.23 -1.67 -15.90
CA ILE A 159 -2.61 -2.90 -15.40
C ILE A 159 -3.27 -3.35 -14.09
N ILE A 160 -3.61 -2.42 -13.20
CA ILE A 160 -4.31 -2.73 -11.94
C ILE A 160 -5.73 -3.23 -12.24
N GLU A 161 -6.47 -2.55 -13.12
CA GLU A 161 -7.80 -3.00 -13.57
C GLU A 161 -7.74 -4.42 -14.13
N GLU A 162 -6.78 -4.72 -15.01
CA GLU A 162 -6.59 -6.08 -15.56
C GLU A 162 -6.25 -7.12 -14.46
N ILE A 163 -5.49 -6.74 -13.42
CA ILE A 163 -5.22 -7.63 -12.27
C ILE A 163 -6.47 -7.82 -11.42
N GLU A 164 -7.22 -6.75 -11.13
CA GLU A 164 -8.46 -6.79 -10.36
C GLU A 164 -9.50 -7.67 -11.07
N ASP A 165 -9.65 -7.53 -12.39
CA ASP A 165 -10.55 -8.35 -13.21
C ASP A 165 -10.14 -9.82 -13.17
N LEU A 166 -8.84 -10.11 -13.34
CA LEU A 166 -8.32 -11.48 -13.24
C LEU A 166 -8.51 -12.06 -11.83
N MET A 167 -8.34 -11.27 -10.77
CA MET A 167 -8.61 -11.71 -9.40
C MET A 167 -10.09 -12.06 -9.23
N ARG A 168 -11.02 -11.24 -9.76
CA ARG A 168 -12.46 -11.54 -9.75
C ARG A 168 -12.78 -12.82 -10.53
N GLU A 169 -12.18 -13.01 -11.71
CA GLU A 169 -12.34 -14.24 -12.51
C GLU A 169 -11.84 -15.48 -11.77
N LEU A 170 -10.76 -15.35 -10.99
CA LEU A 170 -10.24 -16.41 -10.12
C LEU A 170 -11.05 -16.60 -8.83
N GLY A 171 -12.18 -15.90 -8.67
CA GLY A 171 -13.09 -16.05 -7.54
C GLY A 171 -12.73 -15.20 -6.31
N TRP A 172 -11.79 -14.25 -6.40
CA TRP A 172 -11.49 -13.34 -5.28
C TRP A 172 -12.59 -12.30 -5.11
N SER A 173 -13.38 -12.45 -4.03
CA SER A 173 -14.35 -11.45 -3.57
C SER A 173 -13.75 -10.57 -2.47
N LYS A 174 -14.39 -9.41 -2.18
CA LYS A 174 -14.04 -8.56 -1.03
C LYS A 174 -14.05 -9.35 0.29
N GLU A 175 -15.01 -10.26 0.42
CA GLU A 175 -15.16 -11.12 1.59
C GLU A 175 -14.02 -12.13 1.70
N ILE A 176 -13.67 -12.82 0.61
CA ILE A 176 -12.55 -13.77 0.58
C ILE A 176 -11.24 -13.05 0.92
N MET A 177 -10.98 -11.89 0.30
CA MET A 177 -9.78 -11.10 0.60
C MET A 177 -9.71 -10.70 2.08
N CYS A 178 -10.82 -10.25 2.65
CA CYS A 178 -10.88 -9.92 4.07
C CYS A 178 -10.55 -11.14 4.95
N LYS A 179 -11.18 -12.29 4.71
CA LYS A 179 -10.92 -13.54 5.46
C LYS A 179 -9.45 -13.94 5.37
N GLU A 180 -8.85 -13.87 4.19
CA GLU A 180 -7.42 -14.17 4.00
C GLU A 180 -6.50 -13.22 4.78
N VAL A 181 -6.79 -11.91 4.79
CA VAL A 181 -6.03 -10.96 5.62
C VAL A 181 -6.12 -11.33 7.09
N LEU A 182 -7.30 -11.70 7.58
CA LEU A 182 -7.51 -12.08 8.98
C LEU A 182 -6.82 -13.41 9.33
N ARG A 183 -6.83 -14.41 8.44
CA ARG A 183 -6.05 -15.65 8.61
C ARG A 183 -4.56 -15.38 8.68
N LEU A 184 -4.03 -14.50 7.81
CA LEU A 184 -2.61 -14.15 7.76
C LEU A 184 -2.08 -13.50 9.03
N ILE A 185 -2.93 -12.82 9.78
CA ILE A 185 -2.60 -12.22 11.08
C ILE A 185 -2.93 -13.14 12.27
N GLY A 186 -3.29 -14.40 12.01
CA GLY A 186 -3.50 -15.43 13.04
C GLY A 186 -4.88 -15.43 13.69
N ILE A 187 -5.92 -14.89 13.03
CA ILE A 187 -7.30 -15.00 13.49
C ILE A 187 -7.89 -16.33 13.01
N LYS A 188 -8.54 -17.04 13.92
CA LYS A 188 -9.28 -18.29 13.72
C LYS A 188 -10.60 -18.05 12.99
N VAL A 189 -10.51 -17.65 11.71
CA VAL A 189 -11.67 -17.18 10.92
C VAL A 189 -12.77 -18.23 10.87
N ASP A 190 -12.42 -19.46 10.48
CA ASP A 190 -13.40 -20.52 10.23
C ASP A 190 -14.11 -20.91 11.54
N GLU A 191 -13.36 -21.06 12.63
CA GLU A 191 -13.92 -21.39 13.95
C GLU A 191 -14.80 -20.27 14.50
N ILE A 192 -14.46 -19.00 14.27
CA ILE A 192 -15.28 -17.87 14.72
C ILE A 192 -16.59 -17.78 13.93
N GLU A 193 -16.55 -18.05 12.61
CA GLU A 193 -17.75 -18.01 11.76
C GLU A 193 -18.76 -19.12 12.09
N GLU A 194 -18.31 -20.27 12.59
CA GLU A 194 -19.20 -21.34 13.08
C GLU A 194 -20.14 -20.87 14.20
N TYR A 195 -19.73 -19.86 14.96
CA TYR A 195 -20.55 -19.23 16.01
C TYR A 195 -21.41 -18.07 15.51
N GLY A 196 -21.49 -17.86 14.19
CA GLY A 196 -22.35 -16.84 13.58
C GLY A 196 -21.79 -15.41 13.61
N ILE A 197 -20.49 -15.26 13.89
CA ILE A 197 -19.79 -13.96 13.80
C ILE A 197 -19.29 -13.77 12.38
N ASN A 198 -19.77 -12.75 11.67
CA ASN A 198 -19.16 -12.34 10.40
C ASN A 198 -17.88 -11.53 10.69
N VAL A 199 -16.72 -12.16 10.46
CA VAL A 199 -15.41 -11.58 10.74
C VAL A 199 -15.07 -10.39 9.85
N CYS A 200 -15.82 -10.15 8.76
CA CYS A 200 -15.57 -9.09 7.78
C CYS A 200 -16.47 -7.86 7.93
N ASP A 201 -17.37 -7.84 8.92
CA ASP A 201 -18.27 -6.72 9.20
C ASP A 201 -17.57 -5.45 9.71
N TRP A 202 -16.25 -5.49 9.94
CA TRP A 202 -15.47 -4.29 10.26
C TRP A 202 -15.25 -3.36 9.06
N ILE A 203 -15.48 -3.86 7.82
CA ILE A 203 -15.35 -3.08 6.58
C ILE A 203 -16.68 -2.37 6.24
N THR A 204 -17.19 -1.59 7.19
CA THR A 204 -18.40 -0.76 7.10
C THR A 204 -18.08 0.70 6.75
N ASP A 205 -19.13 1.51 6.51
CA ASP A 205 -18.97 2.93 6.21
C ASP A 205 -18.49 3.72 7.43
N ILE A 206 -17.31 4.33 7.30
CA ILE A 206 -16.71 5.21 8.29
C ILE A 206 -17.41 6.57 8.22
N ASN A 207 -18.05 7.00 9.30
CA ASN A 207 -18.71 8.31 9.36
C ASN A 207 -17.84 9.38 10.05
N GLU A 208 -18.32 10.62 10.04
CA GLU A 208 -17.60 11.75 10.63
C GLU A 208 -17.42 11.62 12.15
N ALA A 209 -18.43 11.12 12.87
CA ALA A 209 -18.38 10.94 14.32
C ALA A 209 -17.29 9.94 14.74
N TYR A 210 -17.24 8.77 14.11
CA TYR A 210 -16.16 7.81 14.31
C TYR A 210 -14.80 8.40 13.96
N PHE A 211 -14.70 9.13 12.84
CA PHE A 211 -13.45 9.77 12.43
C PHE A 211 -12.96 10.79 13.45
N VAL A 212 -13.85 11.52 14.13
CA VAL A 212 -13.48 12.43 15.23
C VAL A 212 -12.90 11.69 16.42
N GLY A 213 -13.37 10.48 16.74
CA GLY A 213 -12.71 9.62 17.72
C GLY A 213 -11.28 9.28 17.34
N LEU A 214 -11.02 9.00 16.06
CA LEU A 214 -9.65 8.77 15.58
C LEU A 214 -8.78 10.05 15.61
N VAL A 215 -9.37 11.22 15.35
CA VAL A 215 -8.69 12.53 15.49
C VAL A 215 -8.13 12.68 16.90
N MET A 216 -8.91 12.29 17.90
CA MET A 216 -8.58 12.46 19.30
C MET A 216 -7.63 11.41 19.86
N SER A 217 -7.43 10.31 19.13
CA SER A 217 -6.51 9.21 19.47
C SER A 217 -5.29 9.12 18.54
N ASP A 218 -5.34 8.34 17.47
CA ASP A 218 -4.15 7.96 16.69
C ASP A 218 -3.78 8.95 15.58
N ILE A 219 -4.72 9.81 15.14
CA ILE A 219 -4.41 10.79 14.09
C ILE A 219 -3.45 11.85 14.64
N ALA A 220 -2.37 12.03 13.91
CA ALA A 220 -1.48 13.17 14.03
C ALA A 220 -1.79 14.15 12.89
N ASP A 221 -1.98 15.42 13.22
CA ASP A 221 -2.17 16.46 12.25
C ASP A 221 -1.20 17.63 12.49
N ARG A 222 -0.64 18.17 11.40
CA ARG A 222 0.26 19.32 11.49
C ARG A 222 0.15 20.22 10.28
N VAL A 223 0.22 21.52 10.51
CA VAL A 223 0.26 22.51 9.44
C VAL A 223 1.60 22.45 8.72
N VAL A 224 1.56 22.38 7.38
CA VAL A 224 2.72 22.35 6.50
C VAL A 224 2.57 23.45 5.45
N ARG A 225 3.61 24.25 5.27
CA ARG A 225 3.62 25.34 4.28
C ARG A 225 4.02 24.80 2.91
N GLY A 226 3.10 24.88 1.94
CA GLY A 226 3.40 24.70 0.53
C GLY A 226 3.80 26.02 -0.14
N LYS A 227 4.25 25.95 -1.40
CA LYS A 227 4.75 27.13 -2.14
C LYS A 227 3.76 28.30 -2.26
N LYS A 228 2.45 28.03 -2.22
CA LYS A 228 1.39 29.04 -2.40
C LYS A 228 0.28 28.98 -1.35
N ARG A 229 0.22 27.92 -0.54
CA ARG A 229 -0.91 27.61 0.36
C ARG A 229 -0.42 26.79 1.53
N GLU A 230 -1.16 26.85 2.62
CA GLU A 230 -0.97 25.98 3.77
C GLU A 230 -1.83 24.73 3.66
N TYR A 231 -1.26 23.62 4.11
CA TYR A 231 -1.90 22.31 4.13
C TYR A 231 -1.82 21.76 5.55
N VAL A 232 -2.64 20.79 5.85
CA VAL A 232 -2.51 19.95 7.04
C VAL A 232 -2.06 18.57 6.55
N LYS A 233 -0.89 18.11 7.02
CA LYS A 233 -0.51 16.72 6.90
C LYS A 233 -1.29 15.98 7.98
N VAL A 234 -2.22 15.13 7.57
CA VAL A 234 -2.96 14.22 8.44
C VAL A 234 -2.32 12.86 8.28
N SER A 235 -1.89 12.23 9.38
CA SER A 235 -1.17 10.98 9.34
C SER A 235 -1.59 10.02 10.45
N LEU A 236 -1.53 8.73 10.11
CA LEU A 236 -1.73 7.61 11.02
C LEU A 236 -0.46 6.76 10.98
N HIS A 237 0.07 6.41 12.15
CA HIS A 237 1.35 5.74 12.30
C HIS A 237 1.20 4.47 13.15
N THR A 238 1.69 3.34 12.66
CA THR A 238 1.59 2.08 13.40
C THR A 238 2.73 1.12 13.15
N THR A 239 2.96 0.24 14.12
CA THR A 239 3.83 -0.94 14.02
C THR A 239 3.03 -2.25 14.03
N ASP A 240 1.71 -2.16 14.18
CA ASP A 240 0.77 -3.28 14.20
C ASP A 240 0.25 -3.61 12.79
N GLY A 241 0.17 -4.90 12.48
CA GLY A 241 -0.24 -5.39 11.16
C GLY A 241 -1.70 -5.10 10.82
N VAL A 242 -2.61 -5.18 11.80
CA VAL A 242 -4.04 -4.91 11.62
C VAL A 242 -4.28 -3.43 11.42
N SER A 243 -3.72 -2.60 12.30
CA SER A 243 -3.79 -1.16 12.20
C SER A 243 -3.23 -0.68 10.87
N ALA A 244 -2.19 -1.33 10.32
CA ALA A 244 -1.63 -0.93 9.03
C ALA A 244 -2.65 -1.03 7.89
N VAL A 245 -3.46 -2.09 7.87
CA VAL A 245 -4.54 -2.26 6.88
C VAL A 245 -5.69 -1.29 7.17
N LEU A 246 -6.11 -1.18 8.43
CA LEU A 246 -7.20 -0.30 8.85
C LEU A 246 -6.91 1.18 8.56
N PHE A 247 -5.72 1.66 8.88
CA PHE A 247 -5.31 3.07 8.72
C PHE A 247 -5.27 3.48 7.25
N LEU A 248 -4.83 2.58 6.38
CA LEU A 248 -4.91 2.78 4.94
C LEU A 248 -6.38 2.95 4.49
N MET A 249 -7.27 2.07 4.95
CA MET A 249 -8.69 2.12 4.62
C MET A 249 -9.36 3.42 5.12
N ILE A 250 -9.07 3.85 6.35
CA ILE A 250 -9.56 5.10 6.93
C ILE A 250 -9.15 6.29 6.06
N LEU A 251 -7.86 6.42 5.73
CA LEU A 251 -7.38 7.55 4.95
C LEU A 251 -7.85 7.51 3.50
N LEU A 252 -8.01 6.32 2.90
CA LEU A 252 -8.60 6.18 1.58
C LEU A 252 -10.05 6.68 1.56
N HIS A 253 -10.86 6.27 2.54
CA HIS A 253 -12.24 6.73 2.70
C HIS A 253 -12.31 8.26 2.85
N PHE A 254 -11.47 8.82 3.72
CA PHE A 254 -11.46 10.25 3.99
C PHE A 254 -10.93 11.08 2.81
N SER A 255 -9.89 10.60 2.11
CA SER A 255 -9.18 11.42 1.13
C SER A 255 -10.03 11.84 -0.06
N GLN A 256 -11.08 11.08 -0.41
CA GLN A 256 -11.96 11.23 -1.60
C GLN A 256 -11.24 11.37 -2.97
N ILE A 257 -9.91 11.54 -2.98
CA ILE A 257 -9.06 12.00 -4.08
C ILE A 257 -7.96 10.95 -4.39
N GLY A 258 -7.89 9.86 -3.60
CA GLY A 258 -7.18 8.63 -3.96
C GLY A 258 -5.65 8.66 -3.82
N ASN A 259 -5.07 9.69 -3.20
CA ASN A 259 -3.61 9.78 -3.01
C ASN A 259 -3.25 9.77 -1.51
N VAL A 260 -3.18 8.57 -0.94
CA VAL A 260 -2.57 8.32 0.37
C VAL A 260 -1.08 8.11 0.16
N GLY A 261 -0.25 8.92 0.81
CA GLY A 261 1.19 8.72 0.90
C GLY A 261 1.52 7.67 1.95
N ILE A 262 2.61 6.92 1.71
CA ILE A 262 3.11 5.89 2.62
C ILE A 262 4.59 6.17 2.88
N SER A 263 4.99 6.21 4.14
CA SER A 263 6.37 6.31 4.59
C SER A 263 6.71 5.15 5.53
N PHE A 264 7.96 4.70 5.48
CA PHE A 264 8.50 3.68 6.36
C PHE A 264 9.61 4.31 7.20
N ASN A 265 9.51 4.18 8.52
CA ASN A 265 10.49 4.74 9.44
C ASN A 265 10.94 3.65 10.42
N TRP A 266 12.24 3.61 10.73
CA TRP A 266 12.71 2.84 11.86
C TRP A 266 12.11 3.45 13.14
N SER A 267 11.47 2.60 13.95
CA SER A 267 10.89 3.08 15.20
C SER A 267 11.98 3.24 16.24
N ASP A 268 12.21 4.46 16.69
CA ASP A 268 13.08 4.77 17.83
C ASP A 268 12.44 4.39 19.19
N THR A 269 11.40 3.54 19.19
CA THR A 269 10.77 3.12 20.45
C THR A 269 11.79 2.30 21.26
N PRO A 270 12.07 2.70 22.52
CA PRO A 270 13.15 2.12 23.29
C PRO A 270 12.85 0.65 23.56
N GLU A 271 13.79 -0.23 23.16
CA GLU A 271 14.11 -1.60 23.63
C GLU A 271 13.06 -2.37 24.46
N ARG A 272 11.77 -2.24 24.20
CA ARG A 272 10.74 -3.00 24.92
C ARG A 272 10.60 -4.35 24.23
N ARG A 273 11.30 -5.34 24.81
CA ARG A 273 11.24 -6.80 24.53
C ARG A 273 12.21 -7.31 23.45
N GLY A 274 13.44 -6.81 23.39
CA GLY A 274 14.53 -7.51 22.66
C GLY A 274 14.40 -7.60 21.14
N VAL A 275 13.40 -6.96 20.52
CA VAL A 275 13.26 -6.86 19.06
C VAL A 275 14.00 -5.60 18.62
N LYS A 276 15.18 -5.79 18.01
CA LYS A 276 15.87 -4.73 17.25
C LYS A 276 15.14 -4.53 15.92
N ASP A 277 15.19 -3.32 15.37
CA ASP A 277 14.82 -3.05 13.98
C ASP A 277 13.31 -3.15 13.64
N ILE A 278 12.44 -2.53 14.47
CA ILE A 278 11.01 -2.41 14.13
C ILE A 278 10.81 -1.31 13.08
N VAL A 279 10.22 -1.66 11.95
CA VAL A 279 9.77 -0.69 10.93
C VAL A 279 8.33 -0.31 11.21
N ALA A 280 8.11 0.98 11.46
CA ALA A 280 6.79 1.57 11.52
C ALA A 280 6.35 2.08 10.14
N VAL A 281 5.05 2.03 9.91
CA VAL A 281 4.40 2.52 8.70
C VAL A 281 3.59 3.76 9.05
N GLU A 282 3.82 4.83 8.31
CA GLU A 282 3.03 6.05 8.36
C GLU A 282 2.23 6.18 7.06
N PHE A 283 0.90 6.29 7.20
CA PHE A 283 0.03 6.70 6.11
C PHE A 283 -0.31 8.17 6.27
N TYR A 284 -0.33 8.93 5.19
CA TYR A 284 -0.63 10.35 5.28
C TYR A 284 -1.33 10.93 4.05
N VAL A 285 -2.10 11.99 4.28
CA VAL A 285 -2.73 12.80 3.24
C VAL A 285 -2.46 14.28 3.51
N TYR A 286 -2.49 15.08 2.43
CA TYR A 286 -2.44 16.53 2.54
C TYR A 286 -3.81 17.12 2.29
N VAL A 287 -4.40 17.68 3.34
CA VAL A 287 -5.68 18.38 3.27
C VAL A 287 -5.38 19.88 3.20
N ARG A 288 -6.19 20.66 2.47
CA ARG A 288 -6.05 22.12 2.54
C ARG A 288 -6.42 22.60 3.93
N ARG A 289 -5.68 23.57 4.48
CA ARG A 289 -5.90 24.07 5.84
C ARG A 289 -7.35 24.51 6.07
N GLU A 290 -7.94 25.24 5.11
CA GLU A 290 -9.32 25.71 5.21
C GLU A 290 -10.39 24.61 5.18
N LYS A 291 -10.01 23.37 4.83
CA LYS A 291 -10.91 22.21 4.78
C LYS A 291 -10.75 21.27 5.98
N TRP A 292 -9.77 21.51 6.83
CA TRP A 292 -9.49 20.67 8.00
C TRP A 292 -9.84 21.44 9.28
N ARG A 293 -11.04 21.18 9.81
CA ARG A 293 -11.60 21.88 10.98
C ARG A 293 -11.13 21.32 12.33
N TRP A 294 -10.33 20.26 12.31
CA TRP A 294 -10.00 19.50 13.52
C TRP A 294 -8.68 19.93 14.19
N LEU A 295 -8.09 21.06 13.79
CA LEU A 295 -6.89 21.60 14.46
C LEU A 295 -7.20 22.19 15.84
N ASN A 296 -8.44 22.63 16.06
CA ASN A 296 -8.85 23.31 17.28
C ASN A 296 -9.65 22.35 18.16
N ILE A 297 -9.13 22.03 19.34
CA ILE A 297 -9.82 21.15 20.27
C ILE A 297 -11.16 21.72 20.74
N GLU A 298 -11.31 23.03 20.86
CA GLU A 298 -12.58 23.65 21.25
C GLU A 298 -13.68 23.40 20.20
N GLU A 299 -13.31 23.38 18.92
CA GLU A 299 -14.23 23.04 17.82
C GLU A 299 -14.62 21.56 17.88
N ILE A 300 -13.68 20.67 18.21
CA ILE A 300 -13.96 19.25 18.42
C ILE A 300 -14.94 19.06 19.59
N ILE A 301 -14.67 19.69 20.73
CA ILE A 301 -15.53 19.62 21.92
C ILE A 301 -16.93 20.14 21.59
N LYS A 302 -17.03 21.25 20.87
CA LYS A 302 -18.31 21.82 20.45
C LYS A 302 -19.07 20.87 19.53
N TYR A 303 -18.39 20.24 18.57
CA TYR A 303 -18.99 19.24 17.69
C TYR A 303 -19.56 18.06 18.50
N ILE A 304 -18.76 17.48 19.41
CA ILE A 304 -19.18 16.33 20.21
C ILE A 304 -20.39 16.65 21.09
N LYS A 305 -20.44 17.85 21.69
CA LYS A 305 -21.58 18.30 22.50
C LYS A 305 -22.89 18.45 21.71
N THR A 306 -22.82 18.51 20.37
CA THR A 306 -24.01 18.59 19.50
C THR A 306 -24.46 17.25 18.95
N LEU A 307 -23.71 16.18 19.18
CA LEU A 307 -24.03 14.84 18.69
C LEU A 307 -25.19 14.23 19.48
N ASP A 308 -25.98 13.43 18.79
CA ASP A 308 -26.94 12.54 19.43
C ASP A 308 -26.22 11.37 20.15
N PRO A 309 -26.91 10.63 21.03
CA PRO A 309 -26.30 9.51 21.75
C PRO A 309 -25.72 8.42 20.85
N GLU A 310 -26.27 8.18 19.65
CA GLU A 310 -25.78 7.16 18.73
C GLU A 310 -24.43 7.58 18.12
N ASP A 311 -24.30 8.84 17.70
CA ASP A 311 -23.05 9.39 17.20
C ASP A 311 -21.98 9.51 18.30
N ILE A 312 -22.37 9.74 19.56
CA ILE A 312 -21.43 9.68 20.70
C ILE A 312 -20.82 8.28 20.82
N VAL A 313 -21.61 7.21 20.66
CA VAL A 313 -21.09 5.84 20.67
C VAL A 313 -20.07 5.63 19.54
N ARG A 314 -20.31 6.21 18.36
CA ARG A 314 -19.37 6.15 17.24
C ARG A 314 -18.07 6.90 17.52
N VAL A 315 -18.14 8.07 18.17
CA VAL A 315 -16.93 8.79 18.64
C VAL A 315 -16.13 7.91 19.59
N ILE A 316 -16.78 7.28 20.57
CA ILE A 316 -16.11 6.37 21.52
C ILE A 316 -15.51 5.17 20.78
N ALA A 317 -16.19 4.62 19.77
CA ALA A 317 -15.65 3.52 18.98
C ALA A 317 -14.37 3.92 18.22
N GLY A 318 -14.34 5.12 17.64
CA GLY A 318 -13.14 5.66 16.98
C GLY A 318 -11.97 5.84 17.94
N GLU A 319 -12.24 6.33 19.15
CA GLU A 319 -11.23 6.46 20.20
C GLU A 319 -10.72 5.09 20.65
N VAL A 320 -11.62 4.11 20.83
CA VAL A 320 -11.27 2.75 21.22
C VAL A 320 -10.46 2.06 20.13
N ASP A 321 -10.75 2.29 18.85
CA ASP A 321 -10.02 1.70 17.72
C ASP A 321 -8.64 2.31 17.49
N GLY A 322 -8.43 3.57 17.84
CA GLY A 322 -7.11 4.18 17.93
C GLY A 322 -6.36 3.73 19.20
N ASP A 323 -6.43 4.55 20.23
CA ASP A 323 -5.65 4.42 21.47
C ASP A 323 -6.25 3.47 22.52
N GLY A 324 -7.41 2.87 22.23
CA GLY A 324 -8.07 1.96 23.16
C GLY A 324 -7.60 0.50 23.11
N GLU A 325 -7.87 -0.21 24.21
CA GLU A 325 -7.70 -1.64 24.34
C GLU A 325 -9.03 -2.28 24.78
N VAL A 326 -9.44 -3.34 24.08
CA VAL A 326 -10.54 -4.22 24.48
C VAL A 326 -9.94 -5.56 24.87
N TYR A 327 -10.06 -5.92 26.15
CA TYR A 327 -9.47 -7.14 26.68
C TYR A 327 -10.27 -7.80 27.80
N PHE A 328 -10.09 -9.11 27.96
CA PHE A 328 -10.65 -9.89 29.05
C PHE A 328 -9.59 -10.08 30.14
N HIS A 329 -9.91 -9.71 31.38
CA HIS A 329 -9.00 -9.83 32.50
C HIS A 329 -9.20 -11.18 33.20
N SER A 330 -8.39 -12.18 32.86
CA SER A 330 -8.58 -13.57 33.30
C SER A 330 -8.61 -13.73 34.83
N ALA A 331 -7.84 -12.93 35.58
CA ALA A 331 -7.79 -13.04 37.05
C ALA A 331 -9.12 -12.67 37.72
N ASN A 332 -9.84 -11.69 37.18
CA ASN A 332 -11.16 -11.28 37.70
C ASN A 332 -12.31 -11.85 36.86
N SER A 333 -12.01 -12.60 35.78
CA SER A 333 -12.99 -13.11 34.83
C SER A 333 -13.96 -12.04 34.31
N GLU A 334 -13.44 -10.86 34.00
CA GLU A 334 -14.27 -9.71 33.59
C GLU A 334 -13.74 -9.04 32.32
N PRO A 335 -14.63 -8.53 31.45
CA PRO A 335 -14.24 -7.69 30.32
C PRO A 335 -13.78 -6.31 30.80
N ARG A 336 -12.86 -5.73 30.05
CA ARG A 336 -12.32 -4.39 30.27
C ARG A 336 -12.13 -3.63 28.97
N ILE A 337 -12.45 -2.36 29.01
CA ILE A 337 -12.13 -1.38 27.99
C ILE A 337 -11.23 -0.33 28.63
N LYS A 338 -10.11 -0.04 27.99
CA LYS A 338 -9.15 0.96 28.45
C LYS A 338 -8.87 1.95 27.33
N ILE A 339 -8.83 3.24 27.63
CA ILE A 339 -8.40 4.29 26.70
C ILE A 339 -7.25 5.05 27.37
N SER A 340 -6.10 5.07 26.72
CA SER A 340 -4.90 5.70 27.26
C SER A 340 -4.64 7.03 26.57
N ALA A 341 -4.32 8.07 27.34
CA ALA A 341 -3.86 9.35 26.81
C ALA A 341 -2.58 9.80 27.51
N CYS A 342 -1.72 10.54 26.81
CA CYS A 342 -0.53 11.07 27.45
C CYS A 342 -0.91 12.17 28.46
N LYS A 343 -0.28 12.19 29.64
CA LYS A 343 -0.73 13.04 30.74
C LYS A 343 -0.60 14.55 30.47
N LYS A 344 0.43 14.94 29.72
CA LYS A 344 0.77 16.34 29.44
C LYS A 344 0.32 16.84 28.06
N CYS A 345 -0.38 16.02 27.26
CA CYS A 345 -0.90 16.46 25.97
C CYS A 345 -2.36 16.90 26.09
N THR A 346 -2.74 17.74 25.13
CA THR A 346 -4.08 18.23 24.92
C THR A 346 -5.12 17.10 24.80
N LYS A 347 -4.72 15.91 24.34
CA LYS A 347 -5.59 14.73 24.23
C LYS A 347 -6.10 14.20 25.58
N ARG A 348 -5.44 14.50 26.71
CA ARG A 348 -5.89 14.10 28.05
C ARG A 348 -7.30 14.58 28.38
N ILE A 349 -7.68 15.79 27.96
CA ILE A 349 -9.03 16.35 28.21
C ILE A 349 -10.12 15.47 27.60
N PHE A 350 -9.77 14.67 26.60
CA PHE A 350 -10.71 13.77 25.94
C PHE A 350 -11.18 12.64 26.85
N LEU A 351 -10.34 12.17 27.78
CA LEU A 351 -10.78 11.17 28.75
C LEU A 351 -11.89 11.72 29.65
N ASP A 352 -11.86 12.99 30.02
CA ASP A 352 -12.92 13.62 30.83
C ASP A 352 -14.23 13.72 30.04
N ILE A 353 -14.14 14.07 28.75
CA ILE A 353 -15.29 14.15 27.85
C ILE A 353 -15.92 12.77 27.65
N ILE A 354 -15.09 11.74 27.42
CA ILE A 354 -15.56 10.37 27.27
C ILE A 354 -16.17 9.87 28.58
N GLN A 355 -15.58 10.16 29.74
CA GLN A 355 -16.16 9.82 31.04
C GLN A 355 -17.53 10.47 31.25
N GLU A 356 -17.69 11.76 30.92
CA GLU A 356 -18.98 12.44 31.01
C GLU A 356 -20.02 11.82 30.07
N ALA A 357 -19.62 11.48 28.84
CA ALA A 357 -20.47 10.82 27.86
C ALA A 357 -20.92 9.43 28.33
N LEU A 358 -20.00 8.63 28.87
CA LEU A 358 -20.31 7.31 29.43
C LEU A 358 -21.27 7.40 30.61
N LEU A 359 -21.10 8.38 31.50
CA LEU A 359 -22.01 8.60 32.62
C LEU A 359 -23.44 8.90 32.15
N LYS A 360 -23.59 9.71 31.08
CA LYS A 360 -24.91 9.98 30.46
C LYS A 360 -25.54 8.74 29.82
N LEU A 361 -24.73 7.78 29.38
CA LEU A 361 -25.16 6.47 28.90
C LEU A 361 -25.42 5.48 30.05
N GLY A 362 -25.25 5.88 31.31
CA GLY A 362 -25.42 5.02 32.48
C GLY A 362 -24.29 4.00 32.66
N ILE A 363 -23.09 4.31 32.16
CA ILE A 363 -21.90 3.47 32.19
C ILE A 363 -20.87 4.12 33.10
N MET A 364 -20.47 3.42 34.16
CA MET A 364 -19.45 3.93 35.08
C MET A 364 -18.05 3.66 34.53
N SER A 365 -17.19 4.68 34.62
CA SER A 365 -15.77 4.58 34.27
C SER A 365 -14.91 5.21 35.35
N ARG A 366 -13.62 4.87 35.36
CA ARG A 366 -12.64 5.46 36.27
C ARG A 366 -11.43 5.96 35.49
N ILE A 367 -10.93 7.13 35.85
CA ILE A 367 -9.67 7.64 35.30
C ILE A 367 -8.56 7.43 36.33
N TYR A 368 -7.50 6.80 35.90
CA TYR A 368 -6.28 6.56 36.67
C TYR A 368 -5.16 7.46 36.14
N GLU A 369 -4.61 8.28 37.04
CA GLU A 369 -3.48 9.16 36.72
C GLU A 369 -2.16 8.41 36.97
N LEU A 370 -1.45 8.07 35.90
CA LEU A 370 -0.12 7.44 35.96
C LEU A 370 0.97 8.51 35.92
N GLU A 371 2.24 8.09 35.95
CA GLU A 371 3.39 9.00 35.94
C GLU A 371 3.47 9.82 34.65
N SER A 372 3.32 9.17 33.50
CA SER A 372 3.45 9.77 32.16
C SER A 372 2.17 9.73 31.31
N ALA A 373 1.14 9.03 31.78
CA ALA A 373 -0.12 8.81 31.07
C ALA A 373 -1.32 8.94 32.02
N ALA A 374 -2.51 8.97 31.46
CA ALA A 374 -3.76 8.73 32.15
C ALA A 374 -4.53 7.64 31.41
N GLU A 375 -5.29 6.84 32.14
CA GLU A 375 -6.05 5.73 31.59
C GLU A 375 -7.48 5.79 32.08
N LEU A 376 -8.44 5.87 31.14
CA LEU A 376 -9.85 5.67 31.43
C LEU A 376 -10.15 4.18 31.30
N GLU A 377 -10.66 3.57 32.37
CA GLU A 377 -11.07 2.17 32.40
C GLU A 377 -12.58 2.02 32.64
N VAL A 378 -13.16 1.06 31.93
CA VAL A 378 -14.50 0.51 32.14
C VAL A 378 -14.34 -0.99 32.32
N TYR A 379 -14.95 -1.58 33.35
CA TYR A 379 -14.77 -2.99 33.68
C TYR A 379 -16.11 -3.64 34.11
N GLY A 380 -16.16 -4.98 34.07
CA GLY A 380 -17.30 -5.76 34.54
C GLY A 380 -18.59 -5.50 33.77
N GLU A 381 -19.70 -5.37 34.49
CA GLU A 381 -21.03 -5.13 33.90
C GLU A 381 -21.12 -3.85 33.07
N ASP A 382 -20.44 -2.79 33.49
CA ASP A 382 -20.40 -1.54 32.73
C ASP A 382 -19.61 -1.70 31.43
N ALA A 383 -18.58 -2.55 31.42
CA ALA A 383 -17.88 -2.90 30.17
C ALA A 383 -18.79 -3.74 29.26
N ILE A 384 -19.59 -4.68 29.78
CA ILE A 384 -20.57 -5.41 28.98
C ILE A 384 -21.59 -4.45 28.33
N LYS A 385 -22.15 -3.52 29.11
CA LYS A 385 -23.06 -2.49 28.58
C LYS A 385 -22.41 -1.70 27.46
N LEU A 386 -21.17 -1.26 27.66
CA LEU A 386 -20.44 -0.48 26.67
C LEU A 386 -20.12 -1.31 25.41
N LEU A 387 -19.69 -2.57 25.56
CA LEU A 387 -19.41 -3.46 24.42
C LEU A 387 -20.67 -3.70 23.57
N ARG A 388 -21.85 -3.83 24.18
CA ARG A 388 -23.13 -3.96 23.45
C ARG A 388 -23.41 -2.74 22.56
N LEU A 389 -22.99 -1.55 22.97
CA LEU A 389 -23.09 -0.33 22.16
C LEU A 389 -21.99 -0.27 21.10
N LEU A 390 -20.73 -0.56 21.47
CA LEU A 390 -19.58 -0.33 20.60
C LEU A 390 -19.39 -1.39 19.52
N ALA A 391 -19.71 -2.67 19.77
CA ALA A 391 -19.27 -3.78 18.92
C ALA A 391 -19.61 -3.59 17.43
N LEU A 392 -20.75 -2.99 17.11
CA LEU A 392 -21.17 -2.75 15.72
C LEU A 392 -20.45 -1.57 15.06
N HIS A 393 -19.88 -0.67 15.85
CA HIS A 393 -19.19 0.55 15.40
C HIS A 393 -17.66 0.43 15.45
N LEU A 394 -17.12 -0.66 15.98
CA LEU A 394 -15.68 -0.96 15.90
C LEU A 394 -15.32 -1.42 14.48
N HIS A 395 -14.34 -0.76 13.89
CA HIS A 395 -13.70 -1.06 12.62
C HIS A 395 -12.33 -1.75 12.79
N HIS A 396 -11.74 -1.79 13.99
CA HIS A 396 -10.58 -2.63 14.23
C HIS A 396 -11.02 -4.10 14.36
N PRO A 397 -10.67 -4.99 13.40
CA PRO A 397 -11.25 -6.34 13.34
C PRO A 397 -11.01 -7.15 14.60
N VAL A 398 -9.80 -7.09 15.17
CA VAL A 398 -9.49 -7.80 16.41
C VAL A 398 -10.28 -7.27 17.61
N LYS A 399 -10.39 -5.94 17.77
CA LYS A 399 -11.14 -5.33 18.89
C LYS A 399 -12.62 -5.67 18.77
N ARG A 400 -13.18 -5.61 17.55
CA ARG A 400 -14.56 -6.02 17.23
C ARG A 400 -14.82 -7.48 17.56
N ILE A 401 -14.01 -8.40 17.05
CA ILE A 401 -14.14 -9.84 17.30
C ILE A 401 -14.05 -10.14 18.80
N ARG A 402 -13.08 -9.52 19.51
CA ARG A 402 -12.96 -9.66 20.97
C ARG A 402 -14.20 -9.18 21.71
N ALA A 403 -14.75 -8.03 21.31
CA ALA A 403 -15.99 -7.53 21.88
C ALA A 403 -17.13 -8.55 21.69
N MET A 404 -17.29 -9.10 20.49
CA MET A 404 -18.32 -10.09 20.19
C MET A 404 -18.13 -11.39 20.98
N LEU A 405 -16.92 -11.92 21.07
CA LEU A 405 -16.60 -13.12 21.86
C LEU A 405 -16.89 -12.91 23.36
N MET A 406 -16.52 -11.76 23.93
CA MET A 406 -16.83 -11.44 25.32
C MET A 406 -18.34 -11.39 25.58
N LEU A 407 -19.10 -10.77 24.66
CA LEU A 407 -20.56 -10.72 24.77
C LEU A 407 -21.19 -12.11 24.65
N MET A 408 -20.71 -12.96 23.74
CA MET A 408 -21.21 -14.33 23.59
C MET A 408 -20.92 -15.18 24.83
N HIS A 409 -19.72 -15.03 25.41
CA HIS A 409 -19.37 -15.72 26.65
C HIS A 409 -20.26 -15.26 27.82
N HIS A 410 -20.43 -13.95 27.96
CA HIS A 410 -21.31 -13.36 28.98
C HIS A 410 -22.77 -13.82 28.84
N ASP A 411 -23.29 -13.86 27.62
CA ASP A 411 -24.67 -14.27 27.34
C ASP A 411 -24.85 -15.81 27.38
N GLY A 412 -23.80 -16.57 27.72
CA GLY A 412 -23.85 -18.04 27.84
C GLY A 412 -23.99 -18.78 26.50
N LYS A 413 -23.72 -18.11 25.38
CA LYS A 413 -23.77 -18.71 24.03
C LYS A 413 -22.57 -19.61 23.74
N ILE A 414 -21.44 -19.33 24.40
CA ILE A 414 -20.23 -20.15 24.37
C ILE A 414 -19.73 -20.37 25.79
N ASP A 415 -19.19 -21.55 26.05
CA ASP A 415 -18.58 -21.85 27.34
C ASP A 415 -17.21 -21.17 27.50
N HIS A 416 -16.65 -21.26 28.70
CA HIS A 416 -15.37 -20.63 29.02
C HIS A 416 -14.19 -21.22 28.24
N ASN A 417 -14.20 -22.51 27.94
CA ASN A 417 -13.12 -23.17 27.19
C ASN A 417 -13.16 -22.72 25.72
N THR A 418 -14.34 -22.76 25.10
CA THR A 418 -14.55 -22.22 23.74
C THR A 418 -14.16 -20.75 23.68
N PHE A 419 -14.60 -19.92 24.64
CA PHE A 419 -14.21 -18.52 24.69
C PHE A 419 -12.68 -18.37 24.74
N LYS A 420 -12.00 -19.09 25.63
CA LYS A 420 -10.55 -19.04 25.76
C LYS A 420 -9.85 -19.43 24.46
N GLU A 421 -10.27 -20.52 23.81
CA GLU A 421 -9.68 -21.01 22.56
C GLU A 421 -9.83 -20.01 21.41
N LEU A 422 -10.97 -19.33 21.28
CA LEU A 422 -11.21 -18.34 20.24
C LEU A 422 -10.55 -16.98 20.56
N TYR A 423 -10.51 -16.61 21.85
CA TYR A 423 -9.98 -15.34 22.32
C TYR A 423 -8.45 -15.30 22.32
N GLU A 424 -7.80 -16.39 22.76
CA GLU A 424 -6.35 -16.59 22.76
C GLU A 424 -5.88 -16.99 21.34
N SER A 425 -6.02 -16.07 20.38
CA SER A 425 -5.44 -16.23 19.04
C SER A 425 -3.93 -15.97 19.03
N GLU A 426 -3.22 -16.63 18.11
CA GLU A 426 -1.77 -16.44 17.85
C GLU A 426 -1.40 -14.99 17.49
N TYR A 427 -2.41 -14.16 17.19
CA TYR A 427 -2.27 -12.72 16.97
C TYR A 427 -1.46 -12.00 18.06
N TYR A 428 -1.49 -12.45 19.32
CA TYR A 428 -0.71 -11.80 20.39
C TYR A 428 0.81 -11.86 20.18
N GLU A 429 1.32 -12.89 19.49
CA GLU A 429 2.74 -13.00 19.11
C GLU A 429 3.07 -12.22 17.82
N LEU A 430 2.07 -11.95 16.98
CA LEU A 430 2.21 -11.24 15.69
C LEU A 430 2.01 -9.71 15.79
N LYS A 431 1.49 -9.21 16.93
CA LYS A 431 1.02 -7.84 17.13
C LYS A 431 2.06 -6.73 16.91
N ARG A 432 3.36 -6.96 17.12
CA ARG A 432 4.34 -5.86 17.18
C ARG A 432 5.49 -6.02 16.21
N GLY A 433 5.67 -5.03 15.35
CA GLY A 433 6.79 -4.91 14.43
C GLY A 433 6.60 -5.57 13.06
N ARG A 434 5.38 -6.01 12.75
CA ARG A 434 5.04 -6.67 11.48
C ARG A 434 4.16 -5.83 10.55
N ALA A 435 3.94 -4.54 10.84
CA ALA A 435 3.16 -3.65 9.96
C ALA A 435 3.64 -3.70 8.50
N LEU A 436 4.95 -3.70 8.26
CA LEU A 436 5.51 -3.81 6.91
C LEU A 436 5.24 -5.18 6.26
N ASP A 437 5.39 -6.29 7.01
CA ASP A 437 5.13 -7.65 6.53
C ASP A 437 3.64 -7.83 6.17
N ALA A 438 2.75 -7.36 7.06
CA ALA A 438 1.31 -7.38 6.84
C ALA A 438 0.92 -6.58 5.59
N LEU A 439 1.48 -5.39 5.39
CA LEU A 439 1.23 -4.63 4.16
C LEU A 439 1.81 -5.27 2.91
N ALA A 440 3.01 -5.86 2.99
CA ALA A 440 3.60 -6.54 1.84
C ALA A 440 2.72 -7.73 1.39
N ARG A 441 2.12 -8.43 2.35
CA ARG A 441 1.18 -9.53 2.10
C ARG A 441 -0.21 -9.05 1.66
N ALA A 442 -0.69 -7.92 2.19
CA ALA A 442 -1.98 -7.33 1.85
C ALA A 442 -1.95 -6.46 0.58
N ALA A 443 -0.77 -6.11 0.05
CA ALA A 443 -0.61 -5.25 -1.13
C ALA A 443 -1.33 -5.73 -2.42
N PRO A 444 -1.53 -7.04 -2.67
CA PRO A 444 -2.40 -7.48 -3.78
C PRO A 444 -3.89 -7.22 -3.55
N GLN A 445 -4.32 -6.89 -2.32
CA GLN A 445 -5.71 -7.02 -1.87
C GLN A 445 -6.39 -5.69 -1.48
N THR A 446 -5.66 -4.58 -1.36
CA THR A 446 -6.21 -3.27 -0.92
C THR A 446 -6.59 -2.32 -2.06
N HIS A 447 -6.49 -2.75 -3.31
CA HIS A 447 -6.93 -1.98 -4.48
C HIS A 447 -8.20 -2.65 -5.01
N THR A 448 -9.35 -2.15 -4.58
CA THR A 448 -10.60 -2.30 -5.33
C THR A 448 -11.01 -0.92 -5.76
N HIS A 449 -10.96 -0.64 -7.05
CA HIS A 449 -11.57 0.57 -7.58
C HIS A 449 -13.08 0.55 -7.26
N ARG A 450 -13.53 1.53 -6.47
CA ARG A 450 -14.97 1.82 -6.29
C ARG A 450 -15.53 2.15 -7.68
N GLU A 451 -16.65 1.56 -8.07
CA GLU A 451 -17.36 1.92 -9.31
C GLU A 451 -17.48 3.45 -9.37
N GLN A 452 -16.90 4.06 -10.41
CA GLN A 452 -17.04 5.48 -10.63
C GLN A 452 -18.52 5.76 -10.86
N SER A 453 -19.18 6.47 -9.93
CA SER A 453 -20.50 7.03 -10.21
C SER A 453 -20.35 7.91 -11.46
N THR A 454 -21.00 7.53 -12.54
CA THR A 454 -20.98 8.25 -13.82
C THR A 454 -21.72 9.57 -13.68
N ASN A 455 -21.07 10.57 -13.08
CA ASN A 455 -21.50 11.97 -13.18
C ASN A 455 -20.78 12.62 -14.36
N THR A 456 -21.27 12.29 -15.55
CA THR A 456 -20.89 12.94 -16.80
C THR A 456 -21.33 14.41 -16.73
N ARG A 457 -20.37 15.31 -16.48
CA ARG A 457 -20.56 16.75 -16.72
C ARG A 457 -20.81 16.97 -18.21
N LYS A 458 -22.08 16.97 -18.63
CA LYS A 458 -22.50 17.60 -19.88
C LYS A 458 -22.19 19.10 -19.74
N LYS A 459 -21.29 19.59 -20.61
CA LYS A 459 -21.14 21.01 -20.88
C LYS A 459 -22.37 21.45 -21.65
N ASP A 460 -23.30 22.12 -20.99
CA ASP A 460 -24.34 22.86 -21.68
C ASP A 460 -23.71 24.05 -22.41
N ILE A 461 -23.68 23.96 -23.73
CA ILE A 461 -23.46 25.10 -24.63
C ILE A 461 -24.76 25.90 -24.61
N LYS A 462 -24.79 27.01 -23.87
CA LYS A 462 -25.80 28.05 -24.06
C LYS A 462 -25.48 28.82 -25.33
N ASN A 463 -26.17 28.50 -26.42
CA ASN A 463 -26.52 29.48 -27.43
C ASN A 463 -27.70 30.29 -26.88
N GLN A 464 -27.54 31.59 -26.72
CA GLN A 464 -28.68 32.52 -26.73
C GLN A 464 -28.32 33.70 -27.62
N GLU A 465 -29.16 33.84 -28.63
CA GLU A 465 -29.35 35.00 -29.49
C GLU A 465 -29.59 36.25 -28.63
N LYS A 466 -28.81 37.30 -28.89
CA LYS A 466 -29.29 38.65 -29.19
C LYS A 466 -28.15 39.49 -29.75
#